data_AF-A0A2X4VCG2-F1
#
_entry.id   AF-A0A2X4VCG2-F1
#
_cell.length_a   1.000
_cell.length_b   1.000
_cell.length_c   1.000
_cell.angle_alpha   90.00
_cell.angle_beta   90.00
_cell.angle_gamma   90.00
#
_symmetry.space_group_name_H-M   'P 1'
#
loop_
_entity.id
_entity.type
_entity.pdbx_description
1 polymer ?
#
loop_
_entity_poly.entity_id
_entity_poly.type
_entity_poly.pdbx_seq_one_letter_code
_entity_poly.pdbx_strand_id
1 'polypeptide(L)'
;MAQRPLPLRPSVAETKTFVNNGFADVSEPRALELDEIKDIIEDFRKASANAIAAGFDGVEIHGANGYLLEQFLKDGANQRTDEYGGSIENRARLLLEVVAAVKDEIGAERTGVRISPVSPANAISISDPQPQYDYLVEQLDALGIVYLHVVEGATGGPRDVSPFDYGSLRRRFKNTYIGNQTAMTWR
;
A
#
# COMPACT_ATOMS: atom_id res chain seq x y z
N MET A 1 -1.56 -1.10 34.94
CA MET A 1 -1.48 -2.34 34.14
C MET A 1 -1.58 -1.92 32.67
N ALA A 2 -0.49 -1.42 32.09
CA ALA A 2 -0.47 -0.98 30.70
C ALA A 2 -0.20 -2.21 29.82
N GLN A 3 -1.17 -2.59 28.98
CA GLN A 3 -0.98 -3.63 27.97
C GLN A 3 0.10 -3.14 27.01
N ARG A 4 1.21 -3.90 26.96
CA ARG A 4 2.23 -3.77 25.92
C ARG A 4 1.56 -3.88 24.55
N PRO A 5 1.88 -3.02 23.57
CA PRO A 5 1.42 -3.22 22.20
C PRO A 5 1.92 -4.60 21.73
N LEU A 6 0.99 -5.42 21.26
CA LEU A 6 1.28 -6.70 20.62
C LEU A 6 1.93 -6.42 19.27
N PRO A 7 3.00 -7.15 18.90
CA PRO A 7 3.76 -6.85 17.69
C PRO A 7 2.93 -7.15 16.42
N LEU A 8 3.11 -6.31 15.39
CA LEU A 8 3.03 -6.73 13.99
C LEU A 8 3.69 -8.11 13.93
N ARG A 9 3.05 -9.15 13.40
CA ARG A 9 3.67 -10.49 13.39
C ARG A 9 5.14 -10.39 12.95
N PRO A 10 6.11 -10.87 13.73
CA PRO A 10 7.50 -10.87 13.33
C PRO A 10 7.71 -12.05 12.37
N SER A 11 7.14 -11.96 11.17
CA SER A 11 7.69 -12.71 10.06
C SER A 11 8.66 -11.79 9.36
N VAL A 12 9.95 -12.11 9.47
CA VAL A 12 10.98 -11.61 8.55
C VAL A 12 10.38 -11.68 7.15
N ALA A 13 10.23 -10.54 6.47
CA ALA A 13 9.71 -10.57 5.11
C ALA A 13 10.64 -11.48 4.29
N GLU A 14 10.09 -12.46 3.55
CA GLU A 14 10.87 -13.37 2.72
C GLU A 14 11.38 -12.64 1.46
N THR A 15 12.24 -11.66 1.69
CA THR A 15 12.79 -10.76 0.68
C THR A 15 14.24 -10.44 1.03
N LYS A 16 14.96 -9.89 0.06
CA LYS A 16 16.37 -9.52 0.23
C LYS A 16 16.51 -8.00 0.25
N THR A 17 17.27 -7.48 1.19
CA THR A 17 17.74 -6.09 1.17
C THR A 17 19.07 -6.00 0.45
N PHE A 18 19.33 -4.91 -0.26
CA PHE A 18 20.62 -4.68 -0.91
C PHE A 18 21.47 -3.76 -0.02
N VAL A 19 22.49 -4.33 0.60
CA VAL A 19 23.41 -3.64 1.51
C VAL A 19 24.85 -4.05 1.20
N ASN A 20 25.81 -3.15 1.35
CA ASN A 20 27.24 -3.43 1.13
C ASN A 20 27.53 -4.10 -0.24
N ASN A 21 26.84 -3.65 -1.30
CA ASN A 21 26.96 -4.17 -2.67
C ASN A 21 26.56 -5.65 -2.85
N GLY A 22 25.68 -6.17 -1.99
CA GLY A 22 25.15 -7.52 -2.08
C GLY A 22 23.74 -7.64 -1.52
N PHE A 23 23.08 -8.76 -1.82
CA PHE A 23 21.79 -9.09 -1.23
C PHE A 23 21.98 -9.77 0.13
N ALA A 24 21.32 -9.26 1.16
CA ALA A 24 21.27 -9.83 2.51
C ALA A 24 19.81 -10.09 2.92
N ASP A 25 19.62 -10.97 3.90
CA ASP A 25 18.31 -11.19 4.51
C ASP A 25 17.87 -9.93 5.25
N VAL A 26 16.56 -9.66 5.26
CA VAL A 26 16.02 -8.53 6.02
C VAL A 26 16.06 -8.81 7.52
N SER A 27 16.31 -7.78 8.31
CA SER A 27 16.23 -7.88 9.78
C SER A 27 14.78 -7.94 10.25
N GLU A 28 14.55 -8.45 11.46
CA GLU A 28 13.25 -8.38 12.12
C GLU A 28 12.82 -6.90 12.28
N PRO A 29 11.61 -6.52 11.81
CA PRO A 29 11.14 -5.14 11.93
C PRO A 29 10.71 -4.83 13.36
N ARG A 30 10.84 -3.57 13.77
CA ARG A 30 10.11 -3.06 14.94
C ARG A 30 8.83 -2.36 14.50
N ALA A 31 7.82 -2.36 15.37
CA ALA A 31 6.65 -1.52 15.17
C ALA A 31 7.03 -0.03 15.28
N LEU A 32 6.42 0.78 14.41
CA LEU A 32 6.54 2.24 14.45
C LEU A 32 5.75 2.81 15.64
N GLU A 33 6.32 3.79 16.32
CA GLU A 33 5.61 4.60 17.30
C GLU A 33 4.71 5.63 16.57
N LEU A 34 3.70 6.17 17.27
CA LEU A 34 2.70 7.05 16.66
C LEU A 34 3.29 8.39 16.16
N ASP A 35 4.31 8.90 16.83
CA ASP A 35 5.02 10.11 16.43
C ASP A 35 5.82 9.91 15.14
N GLU A 36 6.40 8.72 14.93
CA GLU A 36 7.17 8.39 13.74
C GLU A 36 6.32 8.28 12.47
N ILE A 37 5.02 8.00 12.62
CA ILE A 37 4.10 7.96 11.48
C ILE A 37 4.00 9.33 10.80
N LYS A 38 4.06 10.41 11.58
CA LYS A 38 4.02 11.78 11.04
C LYS A 38 5.25 12.10 10.21
N ASP A 39 6.42 11.63 10.66
CA ASP A 39 7.67 11.80 9.92
C ASP A 39 7.64 11.04 8.59
N ILE A 40 7.06 9.83 8.57
CA ILE A 40 6.86 9.07 7.33
C ILE A 40 5.98 9.84 6.34
N ILE A 41 4.84 10.38 6.80
CA ILE A 41 3.94 11.17 5.93
C ILE A 41 4.68 12.39 5.36
N GLU A 42 5.45 13.09 6.20
CA GLU A 42 6.24 14.24 5.79
C GLU A 42 7.35 13.87 4.80
N ASP A 43 7.97 12.70 4.96
CA ASP A 43 8.98 12.20 4.02
C ASP A 43 8.38 11.90 2.65
N PHE A 44 7.18 11.31 2.57
CA PHE A 44 6.46 11.16 1.30
C PHE A 44 6.16 12.52 0.65
N ARG A 45 5.66 13.49 1.44
CA ARG A 45 5.38 14.85 0.96
C ARG A 45 6.64 15.51 0.36
N LYS A 46 7.74 15.52 1.12
CA LYS A 46 9.04 16.06 0.66
C LYS A 46 9.57 15.34 -0.57
N ALA A 47 9.48 14.01 -0.61
CA ALA A 47 9.92 13.23 -1.76
C ALA A 47 9.13 13.59 -3.03
N SER A 48 7.82 13.79 -2.91
CA SER A 48 6.98 14.24 -4.02
C SER A 48 7.32 15.65 -4.48
N ALA A 49 7.53 16.59 -3.55
CA ALA A 49 8.00 17.94 -3.90
C ALA A 49 9.33 17.91 -4.67
N ASN A 50 10.28 17.09 -4.20
CA ASN A 50 11.57 16.91 -4.85
C ASN A 50 11.43 16.28 -6.25
N ALA A 51 10.52 15.33 -6.44
CA ALA A 51 10.25 14.76 -7.76
C ALA A 51 9.75 15.83 -8.74
N ILE A 52 8.81 16.69 -8.32
CA ILE A 52 8.35 17.79 -9.16
C ILE A 52 9.48 18.79 -9.45
N ALA A 53 10.29 19.14 -8.45
CA ALA A 53 11.45 20.01 -8.65
C ALA A 53 12.50 19.41 -9.61
N ALA A 54 12.61 18.08 -9.67
CA ALA A 54 13.46 17.36 -10.61
C ALA A 54 12.88 17.25 -12.03
N GLY A 55 11.65 17.71 -12.26
CA GLY A 55 11.01 17.73 -13.59
C GLY A 55 10.15 16.51 -13.90
N PHE A 56 9.79 15.69 -12.92
CA PHE A 56 8.77 14.66 -13.12
C PHE A 56 7.38 15.28 -13.28
N ASP A 57 6.54 14.70 -14.15
CA ASP A 57 5.16 15.16 -14.37
C ASP A 57 4.22 14.86 -13.20
N GLY A 58 4.58 13.88 -12.37
CA GLY A 58 3.81 13.44 -11.21
C GLY A 58 4.48 12.25 -10.51
N VAL A 59 3.79 11.68 -9.52
CA VAL A 59 4.31 10.57 -8.70
C VAL A 59 3.31 9.43 -8.57
N GLU A 60 3.82 8.21 -8.42
CA GLU A 60 3.04 7.04 -8.02
C GLU A 60 3.38 6.70 -6.56
N ILE A 61 2.39 6.74 -5.67
CA ILE A 61 2.53 6.28 -4.29
C ILE A 61 2.44 4.75 -4.28
N HIS A 62 3.48 4.10 -3.78
CA HIS A 62 3.57 2.64 -3.77
C HIS A 62 2.87 2.02 -2.54
N GLY A 63 1.57 1.75 -2.67
CA GLY A 63 0.72 1.05 -1.69
C GLY A 63 0.54 -0.45 -1.97
N ALA A 64 1.57 -1.12 -2.47
CA ALA A 64 1.48 -2.48 -3.05
C ALA A 64 2.71 -3.33 -2.73
N ASN A 65 2.70 -4.58 -3.18
CA ASN A 65 3.79 -5.55 -3.18
C ASN A 65 4.46 -5.78 -1.81
N GLY A 66 3.71 -5.62 -0.73
CA GLY A 66 4.15 -5.88 0.63
C GLY A 66 5.12 -4.88 1.23
N TYR A 67 5.23 -3.68 0.63
CA TYR A 67 5.96 -2.57 1.23
C TYR A 67 5.15 -1.90 2.34
N LEU A 68 5.77 -0.94 3.03
CA LEU A 68 5.28 -0.29 4.25
C LEU A 68 3.78 0.03 4.24
N LEU A 69 3.28 0.73 3.23
CA LEU A 69 1.87 1.13 3.19
C LEU A 69 0.93 -0.07 3.05
N GLU A 70 1.32 -1.13 2.34
CA GLU A 70 0.53 -2.35 2.23
C GLU A 70 0.63 -3.23 3.49
N GLN A 71 1.74 -3.15 4.24
CA GLN A 71 1.86 -3.78 5.54
C GLN A 71 0.85 -3.23 6.54
N PHE A 72 0.48 -1.95 6.45
CA PHE A 72 -0.61 -1.37 7.25
C PHE A 72 -1.99 -1.83 6.76
N LEU A 73 -2.21 -1.97 5.46
CA LEU A 73 -3.49 -2.40 4.88
C LEU A 73 -3.86 -3.84 5.24
N LYS A 74 -2.89 -4.76 5.20
CA LYS A 74 -3.12 -6.20 5.33
C LYS A 74 -3.01 -6.65 6.79
N ASP A 75 -4.09 -7.22 7.31
CA ASP A 75 -4.19 -7.64 8.71
C ASP A 75 -3.20 -8.75 9.10
N GLY A 76 -2.70 -9.57 8.18
CA GLY A 76 -1.65 -10.53 8.47
C GLY A 76 -0.33 -9.88 8.92
N ALA A 77 -0.05 -8.65 8.46
CA ALA A 77 1.09 -7.85 8.89
C ALA A 77 0.69 -6.86 9.99
N ASN A 78 -0.45 -6.17 9.86
CA ASN A 78 -0.91 -5.16 10.80
C ASN A 78 -1.70 -5.74 11.98
N GLN A 79 -1.02 -5.85 13.13
CA GLN A 79 -1.60 -6.26 14.41
C GLN A 79 -1.68 -5.11 15.42
N ARG A 80 -1.61 -3.85 14.96
CA ARG A 80 -1.70 -2.68 15.85
C ARG A 80 -3.09 -2.61 16.49
N THR A 81 -3.13 -2.05 17.69
CA THR A 81 -4.36 -1.81 18.47
C THR A 81 -4.69 -0.32 18.62
N ASP A 82 -3.96 0.54 17.94
CA ASP A 82 -4.17 1.99 17.92
C ASP A 82 -4.99 2.43 16.68
N GLU A 83 -5.01 3.73 16.42
CA GLU A 83 -5.76 4.32 15.30
C GLU A 83 -5.27 3.91 13.90
N TYR A 84 -4.15 3.19 13.80
CA TYR A 84 -3.59 2.69 12.55
C TYR A 84 -3.74 1.16 12.39
N GLY A 85 -4.49 0.48 13.26
CA GLY A 85 -4.79 -0.95 13.13
C GLY A 85 -6.18 -1.38 13.62
N GLY A 86 -6.44 -2.68 13.55
CA GLY A 86 -7.74 -3.25 13.90
C GLY A 86 -8.75 -3.13 12.75
N SER A 87 -9.48 -2.02 12.65
CA SER A 87 -10.56 -1.85 11.67
C SER A 87 -10.05 -1.58 10.25
N ILE A 88 -10.92 -1.74 9.24
CA ILE A 88 -10.59 -1.48 7.82
C ILE A 88 -10.14 -0.03 7.62
N GLU A 89 -10.83 0.91 8.27
CA GLU A 89 -10.58 2.34 8.20
C GLU A 89 -9.22 2.68 8.80
N ASN A 90 -8.92 2.12 9.98
CA ASN A 90 -7.65 2.34 10.66
C ASN A 90 -6.47 1.75 9.87
N ARG A 91 -6.62 0.55 9.29
CA ARG A 91 -5.59 -0.05 8.43
C ARG A 91 -5.34 0.75 7.14
N ALA A 92 -6.37 1.41 6.60
CA ALA A 92 -6.25 2.28 5.44
C ALA A 92 -5.69 3.68 5.76
N ARG A 93 -5.77 4.11 7.03
CA ARG A 93 -5.47 5.47 7.48
C ARG A 93 -4.11 5.97 6.99
N LEU A 94 -3.03 5.21 7.18
CA LEU A 94 -1.69 5.65 6.79
C LEU A 94 -1.58 5.94 5.29
N LEU A 95 -2.09 5.04 4.44
CA LEU A 95 -2.05 5.24 2.99
C LEU A 95 -2.86 6.49 2.62
N LEU A 96 -4.05 6.67 3.20
CA LEU A 96 -4.91 7.82 2.91
C LEU A 96 -4.29 9.15 3.37
N GLU A 97 -3.64 9.18 4.53
CA GLU A 97 -2.91 10.36 5.03
C GLU A 97 -1.71 10.71 4.14
N VAL A 98 -0.95 9.70 3.69
CA VAL A 98 0.14 9.89 2.71
C VAL A 98 -0.40 10.45 1.38
N VAL A 99 -1.49 9.88 0.86
CA VAL A 99 -2.10 10.35 -0.39
C VAL A 99 -2.61 11.78 -0.26
N ALA A 100 -3.24 12.12 0.86
CA ALA A 100 -3.69 13.48 1.13
C ALA A 100 -2.53 14.47 1.18
N ALA A 101 -1.45 14.16 1.92
CA ALA A 101 -0.28 15.02 2.02
C ALA A 101 0.41 15.24 0.67
N VAL A 102 0.59 14.17 -0.12
CA VAL A 102 1.18 14.27 -1.46
C VAL A 102 0.28 15.06 -2.41
N LYS A 103 -1.03 14.78 -2.41
CA LYS A 103 -2.01 15.53 -3.19
C LYS A 103 -1.97 17.02 -2.87
N ASP A 104 -1.94 17.39 -1.60
CA ASP A 104 -1.92 18.78 -1.17
C ASP A 104 -0.62 19.49 -1.58
N GLU A 105 0.49 18.76 -1.69
CA GLU A 105 1.78 19.29 -2.13
C GLU A 105 1.88 19.48 -3.65
N ILE A 106 1.49 18.48 -4.44
CA ILE A 106 1.79 18.44 -5.88
C ILE A 106 0.56 18.46 -6.78
N GLY A 107 -0.65 18.43 -6.22
CA GLY A 107 -1.91 18.37 -6.96
C GLY A 107 -2.42 16.95 -7.16
N ALA A 108 -3.75 16.80 -7.17
CA ALA A 108 -4.41 15.51 -7.38
C ALA A 108 -4.18 14.97 -8.81
N GLU A 109 -4.09 15.88 -9.78
CA GLU A 109 -3.81 15.61 -11.19
C GLU A 109 -2.41 15.05 -11.45
N ARG A 110 -1.51 15.13 -10.46
CA ARG A 110 -0.14 14.60 -10.51
C ARG A 110 0.09 13.45 -9.54
N THR A 111 -0.94 13.01 -8.82
CA THR A 111 -0.85 11.98 -7.80
C THR A 111 -1.53 10.71 -8.27
N GLY A 112 -0.78 9.61 -8.37
CA GLY A 112 -1.33 8.27 -8.60
C GLY A 112 -1.04 7.33 -7.44
N VAL A 113 -1.80 6.24 -7.34
CA VAL A 113 -1.61 5.22 -6.29
C VAL A 113 -1.57 3.84 -6.91
N ARG A 114 -0.63 3.00 -6.45
CA ARG A 114 -0.55 1.59 -6.82
C ARG A 114 -0.94 0.67 -5.67
N ILE A 115 -1.79 -0.33 -5.96
CA ILE A 115 -2.29 -1.33 -4.99
C ILE A 115 -2.15 -2.76 -5.53
N SER A 116 -2.08 -3.75 -4.64
CA SER A 116 -2.01 -5.18 -5.01
C SER A 116 -2.91 -6.07 -4.14
N PRO A 117 -4.23 -6.08 -4.39
CA PRO A 117 -5.22 -6.60 -3.45
C PRO A 117 -4.99 -8.03 -2.97
N VAL A 118 -4.56 -8.90 -3.87
CA VAL A 118 -4.40 -10.34 -3.61
C VAL A 118 -2.95 -10.83 -3.73
N SER A 119 -1.99 -9.92 -3.92
CA SER A 119 -0.59 -10.32 -4.10
C SER A 119 -0.03 -10.88 -2.79
N PRO A 120 0.60 -12.08 -2.80
CA PRO A 120 1.26 -12.65 -1.63
C PRO A 120 2.70 -12.16 -1.46
N ALA A 121 3.12 -11.14 -2.24
CA ALA A 121 4.49 -10.64 -2.23
C ALA A 121 4.97 -10.24 -0.82
N ASN A 122 6.25 -10.52 -0.55
CA ASN A 122 6.91 -10.25 0.74
C ASN A 122 6.23 -10.91 1.96
N ALA A 123 5.55 -12.04 1.74
CA ALA A 123 4.94 -12.87 2.78
C ALA A 123 3.88 -12.16 3.64
N ILE A 124 3.23 -11.12 3.11
CA ILE A 124 2.08 -10.49 3.78
C ILE A 124 0.76 -11.03 3.26
N SER A 125 -0.18 -11.28 4.19
CA SER A 125 -1.49 -11.87 3.90
C SER A 125 -2.62 -10.98 4.40
N ILE A 126 -3.78 -11.07 3.76
CA ILE A 126 -5.01 -10.43 4.23
C ILE A 126 -6.12 -11.48 4.33
N SER A 127 -6.87 -11.46 5.43
CA SER A 127 -7.94 -12.45 5.67
C SER A 127 -9.15 -12.25 4.75
N ASP A 128 -9.59 -11.01 4.58
CA ASP A 128 -10.73 -10.62 3.73
C ASP A 128 -10.38 -9.39 2.87
N PRO A 129 -9.84 -9.58 1.65
CA PRO A 129 -9.35 -8.48 0.83
C PRO A 129 -10.46 -7.58 0.28
N GLN A 130 -11.64 -8.12 -0.08
CA GLN A 130 -12.63 -7.36 -0.84
C GLN A 130 -13.10 -6.11 -0.08
N PRO A 131 -13.55 -6.19 1.19
CA PRO A 131 -14.02 -5.01 1.92
C PRO A 131 -12.92 -3.99 2.16
N GLN A 132 -11.69 -4.44 2.43
CA GLN A 132 -10.55 -3.55 2.67
C GLN A 132 -10.24 -2.67 1.45
N TYR A 133 -10.19 -3.27 0.27
CA TYR A 133 -9.83 -2.56 -0.95
C TYR A 133 -11.02 -1.82 -1.59
N ASP A 134 -12.26 -2.29 -1.39
CA ASP A 134 -13.45 -1.52 -1.75
C ASP A 134 -13.50 -0.19 -0.98
N TYR A 135 -13.30 -0.24 0.36
CA TYR A 135 -13.22 0.96 1.19
C TYR A 135 -12.09 1.88 0.73
N LEU A 136 -10.88 1.32 0.55
CA LEU A 136 -9.72 2.11 0.14
C LEU A 136 -9.98 2.84 -1.18
N VAL A 137 -10.53 2.14 -2.18
CA VAL A 137 -10.76 2.74 -3.50
C VAL A 137 -11.86 3.80 -3.48
N GLU A 138 -12.89 3.64 -2.65
CA GLU A 138 -13.88 4.71 -2.41
C GLU A 138 -13.23 5.98 -1.84
N GLN A 139 -12.32 5.83 -0.88
CA GLN A 139 -11.61 6.98 -0.30
C GLN A 139 -10.62 7.61 -1.29
N LEU A 140 -9.91 6.81 -2.08
CA LEU A 140 -9.01 7.32 -3.12
C LEU A 140 -9.76 8.07 -4.22
N ASP A 141 -10.95 7.58 -4.61
CA ASP A 141 -11.84 8.28 -5.55
C ASP A 141 -12.29 9.64 -4.98
N ALA A 142 -12.70 9.67 -3.71
CA ALA A 142 -13.08 10.90 -3.03
C ALA A 142 -11.93 11.93 -2.93
N LEU A 143 -10.67 11.46 -2.86
CA LEU A 143 -9.50 12.33 -2.89
C LEU A 143 -9.22 12.92 -4.28
N GLY A 144 -9.77 12.32 -5.35
CA GLY A 144 -9.70 12.82 -6.71
C GLY A 144 -8.37 12.60 -7.41
N ILE A 145 -7.57 11.62 -6.97
CA ILE A 145 -6.25 11.30 -7.57
C ILE A 145 -6.37 10.93 -9.05
N VAL A 146 -5.32 11.20 -9.84
CA VAL A 146 -5.39 11.10 -11.31
C VAL A 146 -5.56 9.67 -11.82
N TYR A 147 -4.94 8.69 -11.15
CA TYR A 147 -5.07 7.29 -11.52
C TYR A 147 -4.92 6.32 -10.35
N LEU A 148 -5.52 5.16 -10.53
CA LEU A 148 -5.33 3.97 -9.69
C LEU A 148 -4.68 2.88 -10.53
N HIS A 149 -3.55 2.36 -10.07
CA HIS A 149 -2.81 1.26 -10.70
C HIS A 149 -2.97 -0.02 -9.87
N VAL A 150 -3.63 -1.03 -10.42
CA VAL A 150 -3.97 -2.26 -9.72
C VAL A 150 -3.15 -3.42 -10.28
N VAL A 151 -2.36 -4.07 -9.41
CA VAL A 151 -1.71 -5.34 -9.73
C VAL A 151 -2.74 -6.46 -9.57
N GLU A 152 -3.05 -7.13 -10.68
CA GLU A 152 -4.05 -8.20 -10.72
C GLU A 152 -3.36 -9.57 -10.58
N GLY A 153 -3.65 -10.25 -9.47
CA GLY A 153 -3.12 -11.58 -9.17
C GLY A 153 -1.76 -11.56 -8.46
N ALA A 154 -0.94 -12.57 -8.72
CA ALA A 154 0.40 -12.72 -8.16
C ALA A 154 1.47 -12.41 -9.22
N THR A 155 2.48 -11.63 -8.84
CA THR A 155 3.71 -11.45 -9.63
C THR A 155 4.57 -12.71 -9.50
N GLY A 156 4.68 -13.48 -10.60
CA GLY A 156 5.65 -14.60 -10.70
C GLY A 156 5.32 -15.88 -9.93
N GLY A 157 4.07 -16.08 -9.47
CA GLY A 157 3.66 -17.26 -8.69
C GLY A 157 2.40 -17.98 -9.21
N PRO A 158 2.01 -19.11 -8.57
CA PRO A 158 0.77 -19.83 -8.88
C PRO A 158 -0.47 -18.94 -8.72
N ARG A 159 -1.48 -19.14 -9.57
CA ARG A 159 -2.69 -18.29 -9.65
C ARG A 159 -3.76 -18.61 -8.60
N ASP A 160 -3.40 -19.33 -7.54
CA ASP A 160 -4.31 -19.72 -6.46
C ASP A 160 -4.46 -18.58 -5.46
N VAL A 161 -4.88 -17.42 -5.97
CA VAL A 161 -5.16 -16.21 -5.18
C VAL A 161 -6.64 -16.21 -4.80
N SER A 162 -6.95 -15.70 -3.61
CA SER A 162 -8.34 -15.57 -3.14
C SER A 162 -9.23 -14.91 -4.21
N PRO A 163 -10.46 -15.40 -4.42
CA PRO A 163 -11.41 -14.75 -5.31
C PRO A 163 -11.54 -13.25 -4.99
N PHE A 164 -11.42 -12.41 -6.01
CA PHE A 164 -11.47 -10.95 -5.86
C PHE A 164 -12.15 -10.32 -7.09
N ASP A 165 -13.14 -9.47 -6.85
CA ASP A 165 -13.86 -8.73 -7.90
C ASP A 165 -13.12 -7.42 -8.22
N TYR A 166 -12.21 -7.45 -9.18
CA TYR A 166 -11.55 -6.25 -9.70
C TYR A 166 -12.52 -5.26 -10.37
N GLY A 167 -13.63 -5.77 -10.90
CA GLY A 167 -14.71 -4.94 -11.44
C GLY A 167 -15.33 -4.05 -10.36
N SER A 168 -15.35 -4.51 -9.11
CA SER A 168 -15.76 -3.75 -7.93
C SER A 168 -14.94 -2.47 -7.76
N LEU A 169 -13.62 -2.56 -7.93
CA LEU A 169 -12.70 -1.43 -7.83
C LEU A 169 -12.91 -0.44 -8.97
N ARG A 170 -13.00 -0.94 -10.21
CA ARG A 170 -13.23 -0.10 -11.38
C ARG A 170 -14.56 0.66 -11.29
N ARG A 171 -15.62 0.05 -10.74
CA ARG A 171 -16.92 0.73 -10.55
C ARG A 171 -16.84 1.86 -9.52
N ARG A 172 -15.95 1.77 -8.53
CA ARG A 172 -15.75 2.77 -7.48
C ARG A 172 -14.86 3.92 -7.94
N PHE A 173 -13.73 3.61 -8.57
CA PHE A 173 -12.81 4.62 -9.07
C PHE A 173 -13.25 5.20 -10.42
N LYS A 174 -13.53 6.51 -10.48
CA LYS A 174 -14.07 7.17 -11.67
C LYS A 174 -13.00 7.67 -12.64
N ASN A 175 -11.82 7.99 -12.12
CA ASN A 175 -10.68 8.44 -12.91
C ASN A 175 -9.97 7.26 -13.60
N THR A 176 -8.74 7.50 -14.07
CA THR A 176 -7.98 6.54 -14.87
C THR A 176 -7.64 5.28 -14.07
N TYR A 177 -8.07 4.11 -14.55
CA TYR A 177 -7.77 2.82 -13.94
C TYR A 177 -6.76 2.07 -14.81
N ILE A 178 -5.62 1.68 -14.24
CA ILE A 178 -4.57 0.91 -14.89
C ILE A 178 -4.59 -0.50 -14.31
N GLY A 179 -5.07 -1.47 -15.09
CA GLY A 179 -4.97 -2.89 -14.75
C GLY A 179 -3.62 -3.46 -15.18
N ASN A 180 -2.85 -3.99 -14.24
CA ASN A 180 -1.57 -4.63 -14.51
C ASN A 180 -1.68 -6.13 -14.24
N GLN A 181 -1.85 -6.86 -15.32
CA GLN A 181 -2.03 -8.30 -15.32
C GLN A 181 -0.76 -8.96 -15.83
N THR A 182 -0.03 -9.68 -14.96
CA THR A 182 1.21 -10.38 -15.34
C THR A 182 0.99 -11.65 -16.19
N ALA A 183 -0.23 -11.96 -16.64
CA ALA A 183 -0.45 -13.08 -17.56
C ALA A 183 -1.77 -13.02 -18.38
N MET A 184 -1.80 -12.24 -19.46
CA MET A 184 -2.70 -12.53 -20.59
C MET A 184 -2.10 -13.68 -21.41
N THR A 185 -2.59 -14.90 -21.22
CA THR A 185 -2.67 -15.84 -22.33
C THR A 185 -4.00 -15.59 -23.02
N TRP A 186 -3.96 -14.93 -24.17
CA TRP A 186 -5.10 -14.87 -25.09
C TRP A 186 -5.58 -16.31 -25.34
N ARG A 187 -6.85 -16.58 -25.08
CA ARG A 187 -7.56 -17.74 -25.64
C ARG A 187 -8.46 -17.24 -26.75
#